data_AF-A0A2W5QFD6-F1
#
_entry.id   AF-A0A2W5QFD6-F1
#
_cell.length_a   1.000
_cell.length_b   1.000
_cell.length_c   1.000
_cell.angle_alpha   90.00
_cell.angle_beta   90.00
_cell.angle_gamma   90.00
#
_symmetry.space_group_name_H-M   'P 1'
#
loop_
_entity.id
_entity.type
_entity.pdbx_description
1 polymer ?
#
loop_
_entity_poly.entity_id
_entity_poly.type
_entity_poly.pdbx_seq_one_letter_code
_entity_poly.pdbx_strand_id
1 'polypeptide(L)'
;MSNWSDHPPVTGRLGALVRPMTLVRFCVGFFYLPHVLAKITNFPGTVGFFTAAGFPAPEFFVVLSAIMELSVASALLSGKFVKYAALLSAGLMLVAALAQMNAKGVGWLWNLGGVEYLVYWAIVSFAVFLDAWRESPGLFGYAKTL
;
A
#
# COMPACT_ATOMS: atom_id res chain seq x y z
N MET A 1 30.28 13.92 -9.68
CA MET A 1 28.94 13.33 -9.42
C MET A 1 28.64 13.62 -7.96
N SER A 2 27.67 14.49 -7.65
CA SER A 2 27.31 14.78 -6.26
C SER A 2 26.73 13.52 -5.62
N ASN A 3 27.18 13.17 -4.43
CA ASN A 3 26.66 12.01 -3.72
C ASN A 3 25.26 12.36 -3.23
N TRP A 4 24.30 11.44 -3.34
CA TRP A 4 22.90 11.70 -2.99
C TRP A 4 22.72 12.03 -1.48
N SER A 5 23.75 11.76 -0.68
CA SER A 5 23.90 12.14 0.73
C SER A 5 24.22 13.62 0.96
N ASP A 6 24.67 14.36 -0.06
CA ASP A 6 25.20 15.72 0.09
C ASP A 6 24.10 16.78 0.10
N HIS A 7 22.84 16.39 -0.15
CA HIS A 7 21.70 17.29 -0.03
C HIS A 7 21.37 17.49 1.46
N PRO A 8 21.31 18.75 1.94
CA PRO A 8 20.95 19.01 3.32
C PRO A 8 19.60 18.36 3.62
N PRO A 9 19.43 17.70 4.77
CA PRO A 9 18.13 17.16 5.16
C PRO A 9 17.13 18.30 5.07
N VAL A 10 16.03 18.09 4.35
CA VAL A 10 14.98 19.11 4.22
C VAL A 10 14.28 19.22 5.58
N THR A 11 14.87 20.01 6.46
CA THR A 11 14.48 20.15 7.86
C THR A 11 13.32 21.15 7.94
N GLY A 12 12.14 20.64 8.32
CA GLY A 12 10.91 21.43 8.48
C GLY A 12 9.68 20.72 7.92
N ARG A 13 8.48 21.12 8.38
CA ARG A 13 7.20 20.55 7.91
C ARG A 13 6.99 20.67 6.40
N LEU A 14 7.43 21.79 5.83
CA LEU A 14 7.38 22.03 4.38
C LEU A 14 8.38 21.16 3.65
N GLY A 15 9.58 20.98 4.21
CA GLY A 15 10.62 20.14 3.64
C GLY A 15 10.24 18.68 3.46
N ALA A 16 9.51 18.14 4.44
CA ALA A 16 8.95 16.79 4.37
C ALA A 16 7.89 16.63 3.27
N LEU A 17 7.17 17.68 2.88
CA LEU A 17 6.15 17.62 1.82
C LEU A 17 6.76 17.60 0.41
N VAL A 18 7.95 18.17 0.22
CA VAL A 18 8.63 18.26 -1.09
C VAL A 18 9.49 17.05 -1.43
N ARG A 19 9.61 16.06 -0.52
CA ARG A 19 10.42 14.88 -0.78
C ARG A 19 9.77 14.00 -1.85
N PRO A 20 10.52 13.49 -2.85
CA PRO A 20 9.96 12.59 -3.87
C PRO A 20 9.23 11.38 -3.27
N MET A 21 9.74 10.81 -2.18
CA MET A 21 9.10 9.68 -1.51
C MET A 21 7.77 10.04 -0.83
N THR A 22 7.57 11.32 -0.46
CA THR A 22 6.28 11.78 0.05
C THR A 22 5.20 11.74 -1.03
N LEU A 23 5.54 12.07 -2.27
CA LEU A 23 4.63 11.92 -3.41
C LEU A 23 4.27 10.45 -3.62
N VAL A 24 5.27 9.56 -3.61
CA VAL A 24 5.06 8.11 -3.75
C VAL A 24 4.14 7.58 -2.65
N ARG A 25 4.39 7.96 -1.38
CA ARG A 25 3.54 7.61 -0.23
C ARG A 25 2.10 8.08 -0.45
N PHE A 26 1.90 9.31 -0.93
CA PHE A 26 0.57 9.82 -1.23
C PHE A 26 -0.10 9.03 -2.35
N CYS A 27 0.58 8.71 -3.44
CA CYS A 27 0.03 7.88 -4.51
C CYS A 27 -0.44 6.51 -3.97
N VAL A 28 0.42 5.82 -3.21
CA VAL A 28 0.08 4.55 -2.55
C VAL A 28 -1.16 4.69 -1.66
N GLY A 29 -1.24 5.75 -0.86
CA GLY A 29 -2.39 5.99 0.03
C GLY A 29 -3.68 6.34 -0.72
N PHE A 30 -3.61 7.20 -1.73
CA PHE A 30 -4.76 7.64 -2.51
C PHE A 30 -5.35 6.52 -3.37
N PHE A 31 -4.52 5.60 -3.88
CA PHE A 31 -4.99 4.49 -4.71
C PHE A 31 -5.94 3.55 -3.97
N TYR A 32 -5.88 3.47 -2.63
CA TYR A 32 -6.87 2.71 -1.86
C TYR A 32 -8.28 3.32 -1.87
N LEU A 33 -8.43 4.64 -2.06
CA LEU A 33 -9.74 5.30 -1.99
C LEU A 33 -10.76 4.76 -3.03
N PRO A 34 -10.44 4.67 -4.34
CA PRO A 34 -11.37 4.06 -5.30
C PRO A 34 -11.64 2.59 -4.99
N HIS A 35 -10.68 1.84 -4.44
CA HIS A 35 -10.88 0.44 -4.05
C HIS A 35 -11.84 0.27 -2.87
N VAL A 36 -11.77 1.13 -1.87
CA VAL A 36 -12.74 1.17 -0.76
C VAL A 36 -14.10 1.61 -1.27
N LEU A 37 -14.16 2.65 -2.10
CA LEU A 37 -15.41 3.16 -2.67
C LEU A 37 -16.14 2.07 -3.49
N ALA A 38 -15.39 1.28 -4.28
CA ALA A 38 -15.94 0.17 -5.03
C ALA A 38 -16.57 -0.91 -4.13
N LYS A 39 -16.00 -1.16 -2.94
CA LYS A 39 -16.57 -2.12 -1.97
C LYS A 39 -17.87 -1.63 -1.36
N ILE A 40 -18.05 -0.32 -1.21
CA ILE A 40 -19.26 0.29 -0.66
C ILE A 40 -20.35 0.38 -1.73
N THR A 41 -19.99 0.84 -2.92
CA THR A 41 -20.93 1.12 -4.02
C THR A 41 -21.28 -0.12 -4.85
N ASN A 42 -20.39 -1.12 -4.89
CA ASN A 42 -20.58 -2.39 -5.59
C ASN A 42 -20.21 -3.58 -4.69
N PHE A 43 -20.82 -3.62 -3.51
CA PHE A 43 -20.61 -4.70 -2.55
C PHE A 43 -20.88 -6.08 -3.15
N PRO A 44 -22.01 -6.35 -3.85
CA PRO A 44 -22.29 -7.68 -4.42
C PRO A 44 -21.24 -8.12 -5.46
N GLY A 45 -20.78 -7.19 -6.32
CA GLY A 45 -19.73 -7.50 -7.28
C GLY A 45 -18.40 -7.85 -6.62
N THR A 46 -18.06 -7.15 -5.53
CA THR A 46 -16.84 -7.44 -4.77
C THR A 46 -16.95 -8.80 -4.06
N VAL A 47 -18.10 -9.11 -3.47
CA VAL A 47 -18.37 -10.43 -2.89
C VAL A 47 -18.19 -11.52 -3.94
N GLY A 48 -18.73 -11.34 -5.15
CA GLY A 48 -18.52 -12.27 -6.26
C GLY A 48 -17.06 -12.53 -6.60
N PHE A 49 -16.22 -11.48 -6.60
CA PHE A 49 -14.76 -11.63 -6.78
C PHE A 49 -14.12 -12.44 -5.64
N PHE A 50 -14.46 -12.15 -4.38
CA PHE A 50 -13.92 -12.89 -3.23
C PHE A 50 -14.37 -14.34 -3.20
N THR A 51 -15.61 -14.63 -3.63
CA THR A 51 -16.09 -16.01 -3.84
C THR A 51 -15.26 -16.72 -4.91
N ALA A 52 -15.04 -16.08 -6.06
CA ALA A 52 -14.21 -16.64 -7.13
C ALA A 52 -12.75 -16.85 -6.69
N ALA A 53 -12.22 -15.99 -5.83
CA ALA A 53 -10.90 -16.11 -5.24
C ALA A 53 -10.78 -17.23 -4.18
N GLY A 54 -11.90 -17.86 -3.79
CA GLY A 54 -11.93 -19.01 -2.88
C GLY A 54 -11.96 -18.68 -1.39
N PHE A 55 -12.41 -17.47 -1.01
CA PHE A 55 -12.51 -17.10 0.40
C PHE A 55 -13.69 -17.84 1.07
N PRO A 56 -13.52 -18.40 2.30
CA PRO A 56 -14.56 -19.19 2.97
C PRO A 56 -15.75 -18.37 3.49
N ALA A 57 -15.55 -17.06 3.70
CA ALA A 57 -16.58 -16.11 4.12
C ALA A 57 -16.44 -14.78 3.33
N PRO A 58 -16.81 -14.75 2.04
CA PRO A 58 -16.51 -13.64 1.13
C PRO A 58 -16.93 -12.27 1.66
N GLU A 59 -18.13 -12.16 2.22
CA GLU A 59 -18.68 -10.91 2.77
C GLU A 59 -17.83 -10.38 3.93
N PHE A 60 -17.41 -11.26 4.83
CA PHE A 60 -16.53 -10.91 5.94
C PHE A 60 -15.19 -10.37 5.43
N PHE A 61 -14.59 -11.04 4.43
CA PHE A 61 -13.32 -10.61 3.86
C PHE A 61 -13.43 -9.32 3.02
N VAL A 62 -14.58 -9.06 2.40
CA VAL A 62 -14.85 -7.76 1.76
C VAL A 62 -14.87 -6.64 2.79
N VAL A 63 -15.55 -6.82 3.93
CA VAL A 63 -15.58 -5.81 5.00
C VAL A 63 -14.19 -5.65 5.63
N LEU A 64 -13.50 -6.76 5.93
CA LEU A 64 -12.15 -6.74 6.49
C LEU A 64 -11.17 -6.01 5.56
N SER A 65 -11.19 -6.32 4.25
CA SER A 65 -10.34 -5.64 3.28
C SER A 65 -10.65 -4.15 3.20
N ALA A 66 -11.92 -3.74 3.21
CA ALA A 66 -12.27 -2.31 3.26
C ALA A 66 -11.70 -1.59 4.50
N ILE A 67 -11.78 -2.21 5.69
CA ILE A 67 -11.24 -1.66 6.93
C ILE A 67 -9.71 -1.55 6.86
N MET A 68 -9.03 -2.58 6.34
CA MET A 68 -7.58 -2.58 6.20
C MET A 68 -7.10 -1.54 5.19
N GLU A 69 -7.76 -1.45 4.02
CA GLU A 69 -7.46 -0.45 3.00
C GLU A 69 -7.65 0.98 3.51
N LEU A 70 -8.75 1.24 4.24
CA LEU A 70 -9.01 2.56 4.82
C LEU A 70 -8.02 2.93 5.92
N SER A 71 -7.63 1.94 6.76
CA SER A 71 -6.60 2.11 7.78
C SER A 71 -5.24 2.46 7.17
N VAL A 72 -4.85 1.74 6.12
CA VAL A 72 -3.59 1.98 5.38
C VAL A 72 -3.63 3.35 4.70
N ALA A 73 -4.71 3.67 3.98
CA ALA A 73 -4.88 4.96 3.33
C ALA A 73 -4.75 6.11 4.35
N SER A 74 -5.49 6.02 5.46
CA SER A 74 -5.48 7.05 6.52
C SER A 74 -4.10 7.25 7.13
N ALA A 75 -3.37 6.16 7.40
CA ALA A 75 -2.02 6.21 7.95
C ALA A 75 -1.01 6.83 6.96
N LEU A 76 -1.02 6.38 5.70
CA LEU A 76 -0.10 6.87 4.66
C LEU A 76 -0.38 8.34 4.30
N LEU A 77 -1.65 8.74 4.19
CA LEU A 77 -2.04 10.11 3.86
C LEU A 77 -1.79 11.07 5.02
N SER A 78 -2.00 10.65 6.28
CA SER A 78 -1.69 11.49 7.44
C SER A 78 -0.21 11.53 7.80
N GLY A 79 0.60 10.64 7.23
CA GLY A 79 2.01 10.48 7.60
C GLY A 79 2.22 9.87 8.98
N LYS A 80 1.20 9.23 9.57
CA LYS A 80 1.28 8.54 10.85
C LYS A 80 1.52 7.05 10.62
N PHE A 81 2.34 6.42 11.45
CA PHE A 81 2.60 4.97 11.38
C PHE A 81 3.06 4.47 9.99
N VAL A 82 3.72 5.33 9.20
CA VAL A 82 4.01 5.10 7.77
C VAL A 82 4.73 3.78 7.54
N LYS A 83 5.75 3.45 8.35
CA LYS A 83 6.49 2.19 8.20
C LYS A 83 5.57 0.97 8.28
N TYR A 84 4.71 0.90 9.29
CA TYR A 84 3.81 -0.24 9.46
C TYR A 84 2.72 -0.26 8.38
N ALA A 85 2.15 0.90 8.06
CA ALA A 85 1.13 1.02 7.03
C ALA A 85 1.65 0.65 5.64
N ALA A 86 2.88 1.05 5.31
CA ALA A 86 3.53 0.72 4.04
C ALA A 86 3.87 -0.78 3.95
N LEU A 87 4.36 -1.38 5.04
CA LEU A 87 4.60 -2.82 5.11
C LEU A 87 3.28 -3.61 4.99
N LEU A 88 2.23 -3.16 5.69
CA LEU A 88 0.89 -3.73 5.58
C LEU A 88 0.34 -3.60 4.16
N SER A 89 0.54 -2.44 3.50
CA SER A 89 0.16 -2.23 2.11
C SER A 89 0.84 -3.22 1.17
N ALA A 90 2.15 -3.43 1.32
CA ALA A 90 2.88 -4.42 0.53
C ALA A 90 2.29 -5.83 0.73
N GLY A 91 2.01 -6.22 1.98
CA GLY A 91 1.36 -7.50 2.30
C GLY A 91 -0.04 -7.64 1.70
N LEU A 92 -0.87 -6.59 1.78
CA LEU A 92 -2.20 -6.56 1.17
C LEU A 92 -2.14 -6.77 -0.34
N MET A 93 -1.16 -6.15 -1.02
CA MET A 93 -0.99 -6.32 -2.45
C MET A 93 -0.54 -7.74 -2.83
N LEU A 94 0.27 -8.40 -2.01
CA LEU A 94 0.60 -9.81 -2.21
C LEU A 94 -0.64 -10.70 -2.07
N VAL A 95 -1.45 -10.48 -1.03
CA VAL A 95 -2.72 -11.22 -0.85
C VAL A 95 -3.68 -10.95 -2.01
N ALA A 96 -3.80 -9.70 -2.46
CA ALA A 96 -4.62 -9.34 -3.61
C ALA A 96 -4.13 -10.00 -4.91
N ALA A 97 -2.82 -10.09 -5.12
CA ALA A 97 -2.24 -10.77 -6.28
C ALA A 97 -2.57 -12.26 -6.28
N LEU A 98 -2.45 -12.93 -5.12
CA LEU A 98 -2.84 -14.34 -4.97
C LEU A 98 -4.35 -14.52 -5.20
N ALA A 99 -5.18 -13.65 -4.63
CA ALA A 99 -6.63 -13.68 -4.84
C ALA A 99 -7.02 -13.50 -6.31
N GLN A 100 -6.36 -12.57 -7.03
CA GLN A 100 -6.55 -12.36 -8.46
C GLN A 100 -6.19 -13.62 -9.26
N MET A 101 -5.04 -14.25 -8.96
CA MET A 101 -4.63 -15.48 -9.65
C MET A 101 -5.58 -16.64 -9.39
N ASN A 102 -6.13 -16.75 -8.17
CA ASN A 102 -7.14 -17.75 -7.86
C ASN A 102 -8.46 -17.48 -8.60
N ALA A 103 -8.90 -16.22 -8.68
CA ALA A 103 -10.17 -15.85 -9.29
C ALA A 103 -10.16 -15.88 -10.83
N LYS A 104 -9.02 -15.54 -11.46
CA LYS A 104 -8.93 -15.31 -12.91
C LYS A 104 -7.89 -16.17 -13.62
N GLY A 105 -7.14 -16.99 -12.89
CA GLY A 105 -6.01 -17.74 -13.41
C GLY A 105 -4.68 -16.98 -13.32
N VAL A 106 -3.58 -17.71 -13.49
CA VAL A 106 -2.23 -17.14 -13.44
C VAL A 106 -1.98 -16.32 -14.70
N GLY A 107 -1.71 -15.03 -14.53
CA GLY A 107 -1.41 -14.11 -15.62
C GLY A 107 -0.61 -12.91 -15.13
N TRP A 108 0.30 -12.41 -15.97
CA TRP A 108 1.12 -11.25 -15.64
C TRP A 108 0.43 -9.95 -16.05
N LEU A 109 0.18 -9.78 -17.35
CA LEU A 109 -0.26 -8.52 -17.94
C LEU A 109 -1.63 -8.06 -17.40
N TRP A 110 -1.69 -6.83 -16.90
CA TRP A 110 -2.89 -6.30 -16.26
C TRP A 110 -4.09 -6.24 -17.22
N ASN A 111 -3.85 -5.92 -18.49
CA ASN A 111 -4.90 -5.77 -19.50
C ASN A 111 -5.57 -7.10 -19.87
N LEU A 112 -4.94 -8.22 -19.51
CA LEU A 112 -5.49 -9.58 -19.61
C LEU A 112 -5.99 -10.09 -18.24
N GLY A 113 -6.09 -9.21 -17.24
CA GLY A 113 -6.52 -9.57 -15.89
C GLY A 113 -5.40 -10.08 -14.97
N GLY A 114 -4.13 -9.92 -15.33
CA GLY A 114 -2.98 -10.36 -14.55
C GLY A 114 -2.63 -9.48 -13.34
N VAL A 115 -1.53 -9.83 -12.66
CA VAL A 115 -1.11 -9.26 -11.36
C VAL A 115 -0.10 -8.10 -11.44
N GLU A 116 0.33 -7.70 -12.64
CA GLU A 116 1.40 -6.70 -12.87
C GLU A 116 1.27 -5.46 -11.98
N TYR A 117 0.10 -4.80 -11.95
CA TYR A 117 -0.10 -3.61 -11.12
C TYR A 117 -0.11 -3.89 -9.61
N LEU A 118 -0.58 -5.06 -9.18
CA LEU A 118 -0.55 -5.45 -7.77
C LEU A 118 0.89 -5.68 -7.31
N VAL A 119 1.71 -6.31 -8.14
CA VAL A 119 3.15 -6.49 -7.87
C VAL A 119 3.87 -5.15 -7.87
N TYR A 120 3.61 -4.29 -8.85
CA TYR A 120 4.17 -2.94 -8.87
C TYR A 120 3.81 -2.16 -7.60
N TRP A 121 2.54 -2.16 -7.21
CA TRP A 121 2.10 -1.49 -5.99
C TRP A 121 2.77 -2.09 -4.76
N ALA A 122 2.90 -3.42 -4.65
CA ALA A 122 3.61 -4.06 -3.55
C ALA A 122 5.07 -3.57 -3.43
N ILE A 123 5.79 -3.49 -4.55
CA ILE A 123 7.19 -3.02 -4.60
C ILE A 123 7.28 -1.56 -4.15
N VAL A 124 6.40 -0.70 -4.67
CA VAL A 124 6.40 0.72 -4.32
C VAL A 124 6.03 0.93 -2.85
N SER A 125 5.05 0.19 -2.33
CA SER A 125 4.72 0.18 -0.90
C SER A 125 5.91 -0.26 -0.05
N PHE A 126 6.66 -1.27 -0.49
CA PHE A 126 7.86 -1.70 0.20
C PHE A 126 8.98 -0.65 0.16
N ALA A 127 9.14 0.08 -0.95
CA ALA A 127 10.07 1.20 -1.03
C ALA A 127 9.72 2.32 -0.02
N VAL A 128 8.43 2.65 0.14
CA VAL A 128 7.96 3.58 1.17
C VAL A 128 8.26 3.07 2.58
N PHE A 129 8.12 1.75 2.81
CA PHE A 129 8.50 1.14 4.08
C PHE A 129 10.00 1.29 4.36
N LEU A 130 10.86 0.99 3.38
CA LEU A 130 12.32 1.09 3.53
C LEU A 130 12.77 2.53 3.83
N ASP A 131 12.17 3.51 3.16
CA ASP A 131 12.43 4.94 3.42
C ASP A 131 12.03 5.31 4.85
N ALA A 132 10.81 4.96 5.27
CA ALA A 132 10.34 5.22 6.63
C ALA A 132 11.16 4.48 7.72
N TRP A 133 11.66 3.27 7.40
CA TRP A 133 12.53 2.50 8.28
C TRP A 133 13.92 3.12 8.40
N ARG A 134 14.48 3.64 7.30
CA ARG A 134 15.76 4.36 7.30
C ARG A 134 15.67 5.62 8.17
N GLU A 135 14.56 6.35 8.12
CA GLU A 135 14.35 7.56 8.94
C GLU A 135 14.14 7.27 10.42
N SER A 136 13.58 6.11 10.76
CA SER A 136 13.23 5.76 12.14
C SER A 136 13.41 4.26 12.41
N PRO A 137 14.67 3.78 12.42
CA PRO A 137 14.96 2.35 12.54
C PRO A 137 14.50 1.76 13.87
N GLY A 138 14.19 0.46 13.82
CA GLY A 138 13.74 -0.32 14.95
C GLY A 138 12.22 -0.36 15.11
N LEU A 139 11.75 -1.35 15.86
CA LEU A 139 10.31 -1.62 15.98
C LEU A 139 9.55 -0.41 16.53
N PHE A 140 10.08 0.29 17.53
CA PHE A 140 9.41 1.44 18.15
C PHE A 140 9.98 2.81 17.73
N GLY A 141 10.97 2.85 16.83
CA GLY A 141 11.53 4.11 16.32
C GLY A 141 12.38 4.89 17.34
N TYR A 142 12.99 4.22 18.32
CA TYR A 142 13.82 4.86 19.35
C TYR A 142 15.26 5.17 18.92
N ALA A 143 15.69 4.75 17.73
CA ALA A 143 16.98 5.13 17.18
C ALA A 143 16.79 6.31 16.23
N LYS A 144 16.88 7.54 16.73
CA LYS A 144 17.22 8.66 15.85
C LYS A 144 18.68 8.46 15.46
N THR A 145 18.97 8.33 14.17
CA THR A 145 20.35 8.39 13.68
C THR A 145 20.94 9.73 14.13
N LEU A 146 21.95 9.66 15.00
CA LEU A 146 22.76 10.79 15.48
C LEU A 146 23.48 11.46 14.31
#